data_AF-A0A379WF59-F1
#
_entry.id   AF-A0A379WF59-F1
#
_cell.length_a   1.000
_cell.length_b   1.000
_cell.length_c   1.000
_cell.angle_alpha   90.00
_cell.angle_beta   90.00
_cell.angle_gamma   90.00
#
_symmetry.space_group_name_H-M   'P 1'
#
loop_
_entity.id
_entity.type
_entity.pdbx_description
1 polymer ?
#
loop_
_entity_poly.entity_id
_entity_poly.type
_entity_poly.pdbx_seq_one_letter_code
_entity_poly.pdbx_strand_id
1 'polypeptide(L)'
;MSTTNSMVTKPSLWGASFRNVGEILELAGCDRLTIAPALLKELAESEGAIERKLSFSGEVKARPERITEAEFLWQHHQDPMAVDKLADGIRKFAVDQEKLEKMIGDLL
;
A
#
# COMPACT_ATOMS: atom_id res chain seq x y z
N MET A 1 -17.03 7.99 -36.55
CA MET A 1 -17.71 8.11 -35.25
C MET A 1 -16.92 7.31 -34.24
N SER A 2 -16.32 8.01 -33.28
CA SER A 2 -15.33 7.49 -32.34
C SER A 2 -16.01 6.74 -31.19
N THR A 3 -15.64 5.48 -30.97
CA THR A 3 -15.91 4.75 -29.73
C THR A 3 -14.58 4.27 -29.17
N THR A 4 -13.77 5.21 -28.67
CA THR A 4 -12.63 4.85 -27.82
C THR A 4 -13.21 4.50 -26.45
N ASN A 5 -13.49 3.21 -26.25
CA ASN A 5 -13.82 2.64 -24.96
C ASN A 5 -12.56 2.76 -24.07
N SER A 6 -12.39 3.91 -23.42
CA SER A 6 -11.35 4.10 -22.42
C SER A 6 -11.73 3.25 -21.22
N MET A 7 -11.19 2.03 -21.16
CA MET A 7 -11.19 1.23 -19.94
C MET A 7 -10.45 2.03 -18.88
N VAL A 8 -11.20 2.77 -18.07
CA VAL A 8 -10.69 3.42 -16.87
C VAL A 8 -10.40 2.30 -15.87
N THR A 9 -9.20 1.73 -15.93
CA THR A 9 -8.76 0.71 -14.97
C THR A 9 -8.74 1.35 -13.57
N LYS A 10 -9.65 0.92 -12.70
CA LYS A 10 -9.59 1.24 -11.27
C LYS A 10 -8.35 0.55 -10.70
N PRO A 11 -7.37 1.29 -10.13
CA PRO A 11 -6.25 0.65 -9.45
C PRO A 11 -6.77 -0.23 -8.31
N SER A 12 -6.31 -1.48 -8.23
CA SER A 12 -6.59 -2.31 -7.06
C SER A 12 -5.88 -1.72 -5.84
N LEU A 13 -6.57 -1.64 -4.71
CA LEU A 13 -5.97 -1.18 -3.46
C LEU A 13 -5.37 -2.38 -2.71
N TRP A 14 -4.11 -2.26 -2.32
CA TRP A 14 -3.39 -3.29 -1.58
C TRP A 14 -2.89 -2.71 -0.27
N GLY A 15 -3.51 -3.11 0.85
CA GLY A 15 -2.97 -2.79 2.17
C GLY A 15 -1.74 -3.63 2.46
N ALA A 16 -0.69 -3.03 3.02
CA ALA A 16 0.56 -3.69 3.34
C ALA A 16 1.19 -3.09 4.61
N SER A 17 2.22 -3.76 5.13
CA SER A 17 2.98 -3.33 6.32
C SER A 17 2.15 -3.29 7.61
N PHE A 18 1.51 -4.40 7.95
CA PHE A 18 0.77 -4.58 9.21
C PHE A 18 1.68 -4.85 10.40
N ARG A 19 1.30 -4.32 11.57
CA ARG A 19 1.96 -4.53 12.87
C ARG A 19 1.22 -5.51 13.77
N ASN A 20 -0.09 -5.67 13.57
CA ASN A 20 -0.94 -6.56 14.35
C ASN A 20 -2.18 -6.99 13.56
N VAL A 21 -2.88 -8.00 14.06
CA VAL A 21 -4.12 -8.51 13.45
C VAL A 21 -5.26 -7.48 13.45
N GLY A 22 -5.34 -6.61 14.46
CA GLY A 22 -6.37 -5.57 14.54
C GLY A 22 -6.38 -4.62 13.35
N GLU A 23 -5.21 -4.15 12.90
CA GLU A 23 -5.07 -3.32 11.70
C GLU A 23 -5.61 -4.03 10.44
N ILE A 24 -5.45 -5.35 10.35
CA ILE A 24 -5.93 -6.16 9.23
C ILE A 24 -7.46 -6.25 9.27
N LEU A 25 -8.02 -6.52 10.45
CA LEU A 25 -9.47 -6.65 10.65
C LEU A 25 -10.20 -5.33 10.38
N GLU A 26 -9.63 -4.19 10.77
CA GLU A 26 -10.21 -2.87 10.48
C GLU A 26 -10.23 -2.54 8.98
N LEU A 27 -9.37 -3.18 8.18
CA LEU A 27 -9.37 -3.06 6.72
C LEU A 27 -10.13 -4.20 6.01
N ALA A 28 -10.90 -5.02 6.74
CA ALA A 28 -11.70 -6.10 6.15
C ALA A 28 -12.67 -5.53 5.10
N GLY A 29 -12.49 -5.93 3.83
CA GLY A 29 -13.24 -5.40 2.69
C GLY A 29 -12.42 -4.54 1.71
N CYS A 30 -11.14 -4.29 2.01
CA CYS A 30 -10.15 -3.85 1.02
C CYS A 30 -10.01 -4.88 -0.12
N ASP A 31 -9.62 -4.45 -1.33
CA ASP A 31 -9.53 -5.35 -2.49
C ASP A 31 -8.54 -6.49 -2.23
N ARG A 32 -7.35 -6.17 -1.70
CA ARG A 32 -6.29 -7.13 -1.34
C ARG A 32 -5.49 -6.64 -0.12
N LEU A 33 -4.96 -7.57 0.66
CA LEU A 33 -4.05 -7.31 1.77
C LEU A 33 -2.82 -8.22 1.68
N THR A 34 -1.62 -7.65 1.73
CA THR A 34 -0.36 -8.41 1.80
C THR A 34 0.04 -8.56 3.26
N ILE A 35 -0.11 -9.78 3.79
CA ILE A 35 0.04 -10.09 5.21
C ILE A 35 1.27 -10.99 5.41
N ALA A 36 2.12 -10.66 6.39
CA ALA A 36 3.28 -11.46 6.73
C ALA A 36 2.87 -12.84 7.31
N PRO A 37 3.67 -13.91 7.11
CA PRO A 37 3.32 -15.26 7.57
C PRO A 37 2.98 -15.37 9.07
N ALA A 38 3.66 -14.59 9.92
CA ALA A 38 3.38 -14.57 11.36
C ALA A 38 1.94 -14.10 11.65
N LEU A 39 1.51 -13.00 11.04
CA LEU A 39 0.15 -12.46 11.22
C LEU A 39 -0.91 -13.32 10.54
N LEU A 40 -0.57 -14.00 9.43
CA LEU A 40 -1.46 -15.00 8.82
C LEU A 40 -1.73 -16.17 9.77
N LYS A 41 -0.72 -16.61 10.51
CA LYS A 41 -0.88 -17.66 11.52
C LYS A 41 -1.79 -17.20 12.65
N GLU A 42 -1.55 -16.00 13.18
CA GLU A 42 -2.41 -15.42 14.23
C GLU A 42 -3.87 -15.30 13.77
N LEU A 43 -4.11 -14.90 12.52
CA LEU A 43 -5.45 -14.86 11.92
C LEU A 43 -6.07 -16.25 11.80
N ALA A 44 -5.30 -17.25 11.36
CA ALA A 44 -5.78 -18.62 11.22
C ALA A 44 -6.12 -19.28 12.58
N GLU A 45 -5.44 -18.87 13.65
CA GLU A 45 -5.68 -19.32 15.02
C GLU A 45 -6.78 -18.50 15.73
N SER A 46 -7.18 -17.36 15.17
CA SER A 46 -8.25 -16.54 15.72
C SER A 46 -9.63 -17.14 15.44
N GLU A 47 -10.46 -17.19 16.46
CA GLU A 47 -11.85 -17.65 16.36
C GLU A 47 -12.82 -16.47 16.35
N GLY A 48 -13.92 -16.63 15.62
CA GLY A 48 -14.98 -15.63 15.53
C GLY A 48 -15.24 -15.15 14.11
N ALA A 49 -16.45 -14.65 13.88
CA ALA A 49 -16.80 -14.06 12.60
C ALA A 49 -16.18 -12.66 12.46
N ILE A 50 -15.68 -12.35 11.27
CA ILE A 50 -15.16 -11.03 10.94
C ILE A 50 -16.25 -10.26 10.19
N GLU A 51 -16.44 -9.00 10.56
CA GLU A 51 -17.33 -8.09 9.85
C GLU A 51 -16.57 -7.34 8.77
N ARG A 52 -17.21 -7.15 7.61
CA ARG A 52 -16.67 -6.27 6.57
C ARG A 52 -16.78 -4.81 7.05
N LYS A 53 -15.64 -4.14 7.22
CA LYS A 53 -15.55 -2.72 7.64
C LYS A 53 -15.46 -1.76 6.47
N LEU A 54 -14.73 -2.12 5.40
CA LEU A 54 -14.56 -1.28 4.23
C LEU A 54 -15.51 -1.67 3.10
N SER A 55 -16.42 -0.76 2.77
CA SER A 55 -17.26 -0.82 1.57
C SER A 55 -17.57 0.60 1.08
N PHE A 56 -17.69 0.77 -0.23
CA PHE A 56 -18.09 2.03 -0.84
C PHE A 56 -19.44 1.82 -1.54
N SER A 57 -20.47 2.53 -1.07
CA SER A 57 -21.84 2.49 -1.59
C SER A 57 -22.32 3.83 -2.15
N GLY A 58 -21.43 4.84 -2.21
CA GLY A 58 -21.74 6.17 -2.69
C GLY A 58 -21.68 6.31 -4.21
N GLU A 59 -21.98 7.51 -4.69
CA GLU A 59 -21.87 7.85 -6.11
C GLU A 59 -20.40 8.07 -6.51
N VAL A 60 -20.04 7.51 -7.67
CA VAL A 60 -18.71 7.73 -8.26
C VAL A 60 -18.67 9.13 -8.85
N LYS A 61 -17.80 9.99 -8.31
CA LYS A 61 -17.59 11.35 -8.80
C LYS A 61 -16.63 11.38 -9.98
N ALA A 62 -16.74 12.44 -10.80
CA ALA A 62 -15.75 12.74 -11.82
C ALA A 62 -14.35 12.92 -11.22
N ARG A 63 -13.33 12.48 -11.94
CA ARG A 63 -11.93 12.66 -11.51
C ARG A 63 -11.54 14.14 -11.60
N PRO A 64 -10.80 14.68 -10.62
CA PRO A 64 -10.23 16.01 -10.74
C PRO A 64 -9.13 16.03 -11.83
N GLU A 65 -8.66 17.23 -12.15
CA GLU A 65 -7.47 17.41 -12.97
C GLU A 65 -6.24 16.75 -12.32
N ARG A 66 -5.24 16.43 -13.14
CA ARG A 66 -3.99 15.85 -12.63
C ARG A 66 -3.26 16.91 -11.82
N ILE A 67 -2.82 16.52 -10.63
CA ILE A 67 -1.93 17.33 -9.81
C ILE A 67 -0.60 17.55 -10.56
N THR A 68 -0.07 18.77 -10.52
CA THR A 68 1.26 19.08 -11.05
C THR A 68 2.35 18.60 -10.10
N GLU A 69 3.59 18.52 -10.58
CA GLU A 69 4.73 18.14 -9.74
C GLU A 69 4.91 19.10 -8.54
N ALA A 70 4.79 20.41 -8.78
CA ALA A 70 4.96 21.42 -7.73
C ALA A 70 3.88 21.29 -6.63
N GLU A 71 2.62 21.05 -7.02
CA GLU A 71 1.54 20.83 -6.07
C GLU A 71 1.72 19.53 -5.28
N PHE A 72 2.16 18.46 -5.95
CA PHE A 72 2.45 17.19 -5.28
C PHE A 72 3.57 17.35 -4.24
N LEU A 73 4.69 17.96 -4.62
CA LEU A 73 5.81 18.20 -3.70
C LEU A 73 5.40 19.08 -2.52
N TRP A 74 4.61 20.12 -2.79
CA TRP A 74 4.09 20.98 -1.72
C TRP A 74 3.20 20.18 -0.75
N GLN A 75 2.20 19.46 -1.25
CA GLN A 75 1.27 18.68 -0.43
C GLN A 75 1.97 17.54 0.31
N HIS A 76 2.91 16.84 -0.33
CA HIS A 76 3.70 15.77 0.30
C HIS A 76 4.53 16.30 1.47
N HIS A 77 5.18 17.46 1.31
CA HIS A 77 5.97 18.07 2.38
C HIS A 77 5.13 18.67 3.52
N GLN A 78 3.80 18.75 3.39
CA GLN A 78 2.93 19.11 4.52
C GLN A 78 2.71 17.95 5.51
N ASP A 79 3.06 16.71 5.15
CA ASP A 79 2.97 15.54 6.03
C ASP A 79 4.39 15.09 6.46
N PRO A 80 4.84 15.47 7.67
CA PRO A 80 6.17 15.09 8.17
C PRO A 80 6.38 13.58 8.22
N MET A 81 5.33 12.81 8.53
CA MET A 81 5.43 11.35 8.60
C MET A 81 5.65 10.76 7.22
N ALA A 82 4.92 11.23 6.20
CA ALA A 82 5.09 10.77 4.83
C ALA A 82 6.51 11.06 4.30
N VAL A 83 7.04 12.27 4.54
CA VAL A 83 8.38 12.67 4.12
C VAL A 83 9.44 11.76 4.75
N ASP A 84 9.38 11.60 6.07
CA ASP A 84 10.38 10.83 6.81
C ASP A 84 10.32 9.35 6.45
N LYS A 85 9.12 8.76 6.39
CA LYS A 85 8.95 7.32 6.09
C LYS A 85 9.29 6.97 4.66
N LEU A 86 8.99 7.85 3.70
CA LEU A 86 9.39 7.63 2.30
C LEU A 86 10.91 7.61 2.18
N ALA A 87 11.58 8.61 2.72
CA ALA A 87 13.03 8.73 2.63
C ALA A 87 13.75 7.60 3.41
N ASP A 88 13.27 7.26 4.61
CA ASP A 88 13.81 6.15 5.41
C ASP A 88 13.61 4.79 4.75
N GLY A 89 12.44 4.55 4.14
CA GLY A 89 12.15 3.32 3.41
C GLY A 89 13.11 3.09 2.25
N ILE A 90 13.34 4.13 1.42
CA ILE A 90 14.27 4.05 0.28
C ILE A 90 15.70 3.75 0.77
N ARG A 91 16.16 4.44 1.81
CA ARG A 91 17.51 4.22 2.37
C ARG A 91 17.69 2.79 2.90
N LYS A 92 16.68 2.24 3.58
CA LYS A 92 16.74 0.87 4.11
C LYS A 92 16.82 -0.17 2.99
N PHE A 93 16.02 -0.02 1.93
CA PHE A 93 16.13 -0.90 0.77
C PHE A 93 17.48 -0.81 0.08
N ALA A 94 18.07 0.39 -0.05
CA ALA A 94 19.41 0.55 -0.62
C ALA A 94 20.48 -0.18 0.22
N VAL A 95 20.41 -0.06 1.55
CA VAL A 95 21.34 -0.76 2.47
C VAL A 95 21.19 -2.28 2.33
N ASP A 96 19.97 -2.80 2.22
CA ASP A 96 19.76 -4.24 2.06
C ASP A 96 20.18 -4.74 0.67
N GLN A 97 20.07 -3.91 -0.37
CA GLN A 97 20.60 -4.20 -1.70
C GLN A 97 22.14 -4.31 -1.68
N GLU A 98 22.85 -3.37 -1.04
CA GLU A 98 24.32 -3.43 -0.91
C GLU A 98 24.78 -4.68 -0.16
N LYS A 99 24.06 -5.09 0.90
CA LYS A 99 24.34 -6.34 1.63
C LYS A 99 24.18 -7.56 0.73
N LEU A 100 23.13 -7.58 -0.10
CA LEU A 100 22.89 -8.67 -1.04
C LEU A 100 24.01 -8.75 -2.08
N GLU A 101 24.41 -7.61 -2.64
CA GLU A 101 25.52 -7.54 -3.61
C GLU A 101 26.84 -8.03 -3.00
N LYS A 102 27.15 -7.64 -1.76
CA LYS A 102 28.32 -8.15 -1.04
C LYS A 102 28.26 -9.67 -0.86
N MET A 103 27.13 -10.20 -0.41
CA MET A 103 26.95 -11.65 -0.20
C MET A 103 27.11 -12.43 -1.52
N ILE A 104 26.62 -11.90 -2.63
CA ILE A 104 26.84 -12.51 -3.95
C ILE A 104 28.31 -12.42 -4.34
N GLY A 105 28.96 -11.27 -4.12
CA GLY A 105 30.38 -11.08 -4.38
C GLY A 105 31.29 -12.03 -3.60
N ASP A 106 30.94 -12.34 -2.34
CA ASP A 106 31.69 -13.31 -1.50
C ASP A 106 31.54 -14.77 -1.98
N LEU A 107 30.56 -15.06 -2.85
CA LEU A 107 30.28 -16.38 -3.42
C LEU A 107 30.79 -16.56 -4.86
N LEU A 108 31.36 -15.51 -5.46
CA LEU A 108 31.93 -15.50 -6.81
C LEU A 108 33.46 -15.52 -6.76
#